data_AF-A0A7G2DZN0-F1
#
_entry.id   AF-A0A7G2DZN0-F1
#
_cell.length_a   1.000
_cell.length_b   1.000
_cell.length_c   1.000
_cell.angle_alpha   90.00
_cell.angle_beta   90.00
_cell.angle_gamma   90.00
#
_symmetry.space_group_name_H-M   'P 1'
#
loop_
_entity.id
_entity.type
_entity.pdbx_description
1 polymer ?
#
loop_
_entity_poly.entity_id
_entity_poly.type
_entity_poly.pdbx_seq_one_letter_code
_entity_poly.pdbx_strand_id
1 'polypeptide(L)'
;MRNWEDPFTLACNTALKKNLPSCIFLIIFISVLCPVAMSQVVVPDSDADCLLRFKDTLANGSEFRSWDPLSSPCQGNTANWFGVLCSNYVWGLQLEGMGLTGKLNLDPLVPMKNLRTISFMNNNFNGPMPQVKRFTSLKSLYLSNNRFSGEIPADAFLGMPLLKKILLANNAFRGTIPSSLASLPMLLELRLNGNQFQGQIPSFQQKDLKLASFENNDLDGPIPESLRNMDPGSFAGNKGLCDAPLSPCSSSSPGVPVVPVSPVDPKSTSPPTGKKAGSFYTLAIILIVIGIILVIIALVFCFVQSRRLTEFIPNSSLASHLHANNSAGLDWITRLKIIKGVAKGLSYLFDELPTLTIPHGHMKSSNIVLDDSFEPLLTDYALRPVMSSEHAHNFMTAYKSPEYRPSKGQIITKKTDVWCFGVLILEVLTGRFPENYLTQGYDSNMSLVTWVNDMVKEKKTGDVFDKEMKGKKNCKAEMINLLKIGLRCCEEEEERRMDMREVVEMVEMLREGESEDDFGSMDHRGTHNNVYSSMLLDDDDFGFSMNR
;
A
#
# COMPACT_ATOMS: atom_id res chain seq x y z
N MET A 1 15.78 -56.04 -30.06
CA MET A 1 15.85 -54.62 -30.48
C MET A 1 16.09 -53.78 -29.24
N ARG A 2 17.24 -53.13 -29.17
CA ARG A 2 17.56 -52.12 -28.14
C ARG A 2 16.88 -50.81 -28.54
N ASN A 3 16.21 -50.16 -27.60
CA ASN A 3 15.94 -48.72 -27.53
C ASN A 3 15.88 -48.41 -26.02
N TRP A 4 17.03 -48.11 -25.39
CA TRP A 4 17.43 -46.76 -24.95
C TRP A 4 16.43 -46.15 -23.96
N GLU A 5 16.58 -46.55 -22.69
CA GLU A 5 16.09 -45.81 -21.53
C GLU A 5 16.95 -44.56 -21.31
N ASP A 6 16.30 -43.44 -20.98
CA ASP A 6 16.90 -42.14 -20.67
C ASP A 6 17.75 -42.19 -19.38
N PRO A 7 19.02 -41.72 -19.37
CA PRO A 7 19.90 -41.77 -18.20
C PRO A 7 19.49 -40.91 -16.99
N PHE A 8 18.39 -40.14 -17.05
CA PHE A 8 17.96 -39.30 -15.92
C PHE A 8 17.15 -40.02 -14.83
N THR A 9 16.59 -41.20 -15.12
CA THR A 9 15.65 -41.86 -14.18
C THR A 9 16.32 -42.86 -13.21
N LEU A 10 17.58 -43.23 -13.45
CA LEU A 10 18.29 -44.25 -12.64
C LEU A 10 19.18 -43.66 -11.52
N ALA A 11 19.46 -42.35 -11.53
CA ALA A 11 20.29 -41.71 -10.50
C ALA A 11 19.50 -41.20 -9.27
N CYS A 12 18.17 -41.07 -9.36
CA CYS A 12 17.37 -40.49 -8.27
C CYS A 12 16.85 -41.53 -7.25
N ASN A 13 16.87 -42.83 -7.58
CA ASN A 13 16.26 -43.89 -6.76
C ASN A 13 17.24 -44.68 -5.87
N THR A 14 18.52 -44.34 -5.85
CA THR A 14 19.53 -45.05 -5.04
C THR A 14 20.20 -44.22 -3.94
N ALA A 15 19.90 -42.93 -3.82
CA ALA A 15 20.40 -42.08 -2.73
C ALA A 15 19.41 -41.90 -1.56
N LEU A 16 18.13 -42.24 -1.74
CA LEU A 16 17.06 -41.95 -0.76
C LEU A 16 16.80 -43.05 0.28
N LYS A 17 17.55 -44.16 0.27
CA LYS A 17 17.25 -45.33 1.11
C LYS A 17 18.23 -45.64 2.26
N LYS A 18 19.14 -44.73 2.62
CA LYS A 18 20.12 -45.02 3.69
C LYS A 18 20.26 -44.02 4.86
N ASN A 19 19.49 -42.93 4.94
CA ASN A 19 19.55 -42.01 6.10
C ASN A 19 18.17 -41.70 6.72
N LEU A 20 17.23 -42.65 6.68
CA LEU A 20 15.86 -42.43 7.14
C LEU A 20 15.56 -42.65 8.65
N PRO A 21 16.42 -43.20 9.53
CA PRO A 21 16.05 -43.29 10.95
C PRO A 21 16.44 -42.06 11.80
N SER A 22 17.40 -41.22 11.36
CA SER A 22 17.85 -40.07 12.17
C SER A 22 17.02 -38.80 11.98
N CYS A 23 16.36 -38.62 10.82
CA CYS A 23 15.52 -37.44 10.58
C CYS A 23 14.13 -37.58 11.21
N ILE A 24 13.59 -38.79 11.31
CA ILE A 24 12.28 -39.04 11.91
C ILE A 24 12.35 -38.81 13.44
N PHE A 25 13.44 -39.20 14.09
CA PHE A 25 13.66 -38.88 15.51
C PHE A 25 13.87 -37.38 15.76
N LEU A 26 14.51 -36.65 14.85
CA LEU A 26 14.65 -35.19 14.95
C LEU A 26 13.31 -34.47 14.76
N ILE A 27 12.46 -34.94 13.82
CA ILE A 27 11.13 -34.36 13.57
C ILE A 27 10.17 -34.65 14.74
N ILE A 28 10.26 -35.81 15.38
CA ILE A 28 9.49 -36.13 16.58
C ILE A 28 10.00 -35.32 17.79
N PHE A 29 11.31 -35.11 17.92
CA PHE A 29 11.88 -34.27 18.99
C PHE A 29 11.53 -32.77 18.82
N ILE A 30 11.45 -32.28 17.58
CA ILE A 30 11.05 -30.90 17.25
C ILE A 30 9.52 -30.72 17.41
N SER A 31 8.69 -31.71 17.05
CA SER A 31 7.23 -31.60 17.18
C SER A 31 6.71 -31.74 18.62
N VAL A 32 7.43 -32.42 19.51
CA VAL A 32 7.05 -32.57 20.92
C VAL A 32 7.54 -31.40 21.81
N LEU A 33 8.54 -30.63 21.38
CA LEU A 33 8.95 -29.37 22.04
C LEU A 33 8.26 -28.12 21.50
N CYS A 34 7.54 -28.22 20.37
CA CYS A 34 6.83 -27.10 19.73
C CYS A 34 5.32 -27.03 20.03
N PRO A 35 4.87 -27.37 21.26
CA PRO A 35 3.69 -26.69 21.82
C PRO A 35 3.99 -25.71 22.97
N VAL A 36 5.26 -25.46 23.33
CA VAL A 36 5.60 -24.55 24.46
C VAL A 36 6.35 -23.29 24.02
N ALA A 37 6.54 -23.06 22.72
CA ALA A 37 7.18 -21.85 22.21
C ALA A 37 6.38 -21.09 21.13
N MET A 38 5.07 -21.35 20.98
CA MET A 38 4.18 -20.45 20.25
C MET A 38 3.47 -19.49 21.21
N SER A 39 4.27 -18.70 21.89
CA SER A 39 3.87 -17.39 22.39
C SER A 39 5.01 -16.45 22.01
N GLN A 40 4.72 -15.41 21.22
CA GLN A 40 5.59 -14.27 20.92
C GLN A 40 6.69 -14.51 19.85
N VAL A 41 6.33 -14.58 18.56
CA VAL A 41 7.31 -14.25 17.49
C VAL A 41 7.14 -12.78 17.14
N VAL A 42 7.82 -11.92 17.89
CA VAL A 42 8.10 -10.55 17.45
C VAL A 42 9.08 -10.68 16.27
N VAL A 43 8.67 -10.29 15.06
CA VAL A 43 9.59 -10.19 13.93
C VAL A 43 10.61 -9.10 14.26
N PRO A 44 11.91 -9.43 14.43
CA PRO A 44 12.91 -8.44 14.79
C PRO A 44 12.96 -7.34 13.72
N ASP A 45 13.01 -6.08 14.18
CA ASP A 45 13.13 -4.89 13.32
C ASP A 45 11.91 -4.59 12.42
N SER A 46 10.74 -5.16 12.72
CA SER A 46 9.49 -4.67 12.15
C SER A 46 9.18 -3.24 12.63
N ASP A 47 8.42 -2.46 11.87
CA ASP A 47 8.01 -1.10 12.27
C ASP A 47 7.30 -1.09 13.64
N ALA A 48 6.51 -2.14 13.93
CA ALA A 48 5.84 -2.34 15.21
C ALA A 48 6.84 -2.56 16.36
N ASP A 49 7.83 -3.43 16.18
CA ASP A 49 8.90 -3.69 17.15
C ASP A 49 9.73 -2.43 17.41
N CYS A 50 10.09 -1.67 16.36
CA CYS A 50 10.81 -0.40 16.48
C CYS A 50 10.02 0.62 17.31
N LEU A 51 8.72 0.76 17.05
CA LEU A 51 7.83 1.63 17.80
C LEU A 51 7.68 1.17 19.27
N LEU A 52 7.52 -0.12 19.53
CA LEU A 52 7.41 -0.63 20.92
C LEU A 52 8.71 -0.38 21.71
N ARG A 53 9.88 -0.64 21.11
CA ARG A 53 11.17 -0.30 21.73
C ARG A 53 11.33 1.20 21.95
N PHE A 54 10.82 2.03 21.05
CA PHE A 54 10.79 3.48 21.24
C PHE A 54 9.87 3.88 22.41
N LYS A 55 8.69 3.28 22.52
CA LYS A 55 7.75 3.48 23.63
C LYS A 55 8.42 3.22 24.99
N ASP A 56 9.25 2.18 25.08
CA ASP A 56 9.99 1.86 26.31
C ASP A 56 11.03 2.93 26.72
N THR A 57 11.44 3.80 25.78
CA THR A 57 12.34 4.93 26.10
C THR A 57 11.61 6.13 26.68
N LEU A 58 10.28 6.18 26.61
CA LEU A 58 9.47 7.30 27.06
C LEU A 58 9.07 7.15 28.53
N ALA A 59 9.32 8.18 29.33
CA ALA A 59 9.03 8.16 30.77
C ALA A 59 7.55 7.84 31.11
N ASN A 60 6.61 8.31 30.29
CA ASN A 60 5.16 8.05 30.43
C ASN A 60 4.61 7.18 29.27
N GLY A 61 5.44 6.33 28.66
CA GLY A 61 5.04 5.50 27.51
C GLY A 61 3.90 4.51 27.81
N SER A 62 3.68 4.16 29.09
CA SER A 62 2.63 3.23 29.53
C SER A 62 1.20 3.69 29.23
N GLU A 63 0.99 4.98 28.94
CA GLU A 63 -0.33 5.53 28.61
C GLU A 63 -0.78 5.20 27.17
N PHE A 64 0.11 4.68 26.32
CA PHE A 64 -0.20 4.35 24.92
C PHE A 64 -0.91 3.00 24.81
N ARG A 65 -2.18 2.95 25.20
CA ARG A 65 -3.01 1.73 25.23
C ARG A 65 -3.25 1.11 23.86
N SER A 66 -3.28 1.92 22.80
CA SER A 66 -3.48 1.43 21.43
C SER A 66 -2.23 0.79 20.83
N TRP A 67 -1.06 0.97 21.43
CA TRP A 67 0.19 0.35 20.97
C TRP A 67 0.27 -1.06 21.54
N ASP A 68 -0.56 -1.92 20.97
CA ASP A 68 -0.71 -3.33 21.35
C ASP A 68 0.18 -4.20 20.44
N PRO A 69 1.12 -4.98 21.00
CA PRO A 69 1.98 -5.89 20.23
C PRO A 69 1.21 -6.95 19.43
N LEU A 70 -0.07 -7.19 19.73
CA LEU A 70 -0.94 -8.11 19.00
C LEU A 70 -1.62 -7.48 17.78
N SER A 71 -1.46 -6.17 17.56
CA SER A 71 -2.06 -5.44 16.45
C SER A 71 -1.00 -4.78 15.57
N SER A 72 -1.24 -4.67 14.26
CA SER A 72 -0.37 -3.89 13.38
C SER A 72 -0.54 -2.39 13.63
N PRO A 73 0.51 -1.56 13.53
CA PRO A 73 0.39 -0.10 13.67
C PRO A 73 -0.54 0.55 12.64
N CYS A 74 -0.62 -0.04 11.45
CA CYS A 74 -1.43 0.42 10.32
C CYS A 74 -2.41 -0.65 9.85
N GLN A 75 -3.60 -0.22 9.43
CA GLN A 75 -4.57 -0.97 8.64
C GLN A 75 -4.79 -0.23 7.32
N GLY A 76 -3.99 -0.55 6.30
CA GLY A 76 -3.97 0.23 5.07
C GLY A 76 -3.55 1.69 5.33
N ASN A 77 -4.42 2.64 4.99
CA ASN A 77 -4.19 4.07 5.22
C ASN A 77 -4.67 4.56 6.59
N THR A 78 -5.37 3.72 7.38
CA THR A 78 -5.81 4.08 8.72
C THR A 78 -4.81 3.63 9.77
N ALA A 79 -4.60 4.47 10.79
CA ALA A 79 -3.72 4.16 11.91
C ALA A 79 -4.50 3.40 12.99
N ASN A 80 -3.99 2.24 13.37
CA ASN A 80 -4.49 1.49 14.53
C ASN A 80 -3.88 2.03 15.83
N TRP A 81 -2.61 2.44 15.75
CA TRP A 81 -1.86 2.96 16.88
C TRP A 81 -1.96 4.48 16.91
N PHE A 82 -2.27 5.01 18.09
CA PHE A 82 -2.39 6.44 18.29
C PHE A 82 -1.09 7.15 17.91
N GLY A 83 -1.21 8.25 17.17
CA GLY A 83 -0.07 9.05 16.74
C GLY A 83 0.78 8.43 15.63
N VAL A 84 0.47 7.24 15.14
CA VAL A 84 1.12 6.67 13.95
C VAL A 84 0.44 7.21 12.68
N LEU A 85 1.21 7.52 11.64
CA LEU A 85 0.70 7.95 10.35
C LEU A 85 0.91 6.86 9.30
N CYS A 86 -0.17 6.48 8.61
CA CYS A 86 -0.21 5.28 7.77
C CYS A 86 -0.50 5.59 6.30
N SER A 87 0.12 4.80 5.43
CA SER A 87 -0.08 4.79 3.97
C SER A 87 0.27 3.39 3.46
N ASN A 88 -0.45 2.37 3.94
CA ASN A 88 -0.12 0.94 3.89
C ASN A 88 1.13 0.50 4.69
N TYR A 89 1.96 1.46 5.10
CA TYR A 89 3.09 1.29 6.01
C TYR A 89 3.19 2.52 6.93
N VAL A 90 4.00 2.44 7.99
CA VAL A 90 4.26 3.58 8.88
C VAL A 90 5.17 4.59 8.16
N TRP A 91 4.63 5.77 7.86
CA TRP A 91 5.40 6.85 7.23
C TRP A 91 5.62 8.04 8.16
N GLY A 92 4.96 8.09 9.31
CA GLY A 92 5.17 9.17 10.27
C GLY A 92 4.78 8.80 11.68
N LEU A 93 5.34 9.57 12.62
CA LEU A 93 5.05 9.50 14.04
C LEU A 93 4.74 10.92 14.53
N GLN A 94 3.56 11.10 15.13
CA GLN A 94 3.02 12.36 15.60
C GLN A 94 2.44 12.18 17.01
N LEU A 95 3.26 12.50 18.02
CA LEU A 95 2.92 12.41 19.43
C LEU A 95 3.01 13.80 20.06
N GLU A 96 1.99 14.62 19.81
CA GLU A 96 1.95 16.02 20.22
C GLU A 96 1.03 16.24 21.42
N GLY A 97 1.36 17.19 22.30
CA GLY A 97 0.43 17.63 23.35
C GLY A 97 0.19 16.60 24.46
N MET A 98 1.06 15.60 24.61
CA MET A 98 0.86 14.47 25.50
C MET A 98 1.55 14.63 26.86
N GLY A 99 2.23 15.76 27.08
CA GLY A 99 2.97 16.01 28.32
C GLY A 99 4.20 15.11 28.51
N LEU A 100 4.70 14.45 27.45
CA LEU A 100 5.85 13.53 27.52
C LEU A 100 7.10 14.24 28.02
N THR A 101 7.90 13.56 28.85
CA THR A 101 9.09 14.13 29.52
C THR A 101 10.34 13.30 29.26
N GLY A 102 11.49 13.82 29.71
CA GLY A 102 12.78 13.14 29.63
C GLY A 102 13.57 13.49 28.38
N LYS A 103 14.65 12.73 28.14
CA LYS A 103 15.50 12.90 26.94
C LYS A 103 14.91 12.08 25.80
N LEU A 104 14.65 12.72 24.67
CA LEU A 104 14.10 12.04 23.49
C LEU A 104 15.16 11.16 22.83
N ASN A 105 14.97 9.84 22.87
CA ASN A 105 15.84 8.87 22.21
C ASN A 105 15.18 8.33 20.93
N LEU A 106 15.75 8.64 19.77
CA LEU A 106 15.22 8.18 18.47
C LEU A 106 15.95 6.95 17.90
N ASP A 107 16.96 6.42 18.58
CA ASP A 107 17.74 5.28 18.07
C ASP A 107 16.89 4.04 17.69
N PRO A 108 15.84 3.67 18.47
CA PRO A 108 14.98 2.54 18.11
C PRO A 108 14.21 2.73 16.79
N LEU A 109 14.03 3.97 16.32
CA LEU A 109 13.27 4.28 15.11
C LEU A 109 14.16 4.28 13.84
N VAL A 110 15.49 4.28 13.98
CA VAL A 110 16.44 4.33 12.85
C VAL A 110 16.27 3.20 11.80
N PRO A 111 15.86 1.97 12.16
CA PRO A 111 15.57 0.93 11.19
C PRO A 111 14.41 1.29 10.24
N MET A 112 13.47 2.15 10.66
CA MET A 112 12.26 2.51 9.90
C MET A 112 12.57 3.41 8.69
N LYS A 113 12.93 2.81 7.55
CA LYS A 113 13.40 3.53 6.35
C LYS A 113 12.34 4.39 5.66
N ASN A 114 11.07 4.15 5.95
CA ASN A 114 9.94 4.86 5.36
C ASN A 114 9.48 6.07 6.18
N LEU A 115 10.11 6.34 7.32
CA LEU A 115 9.73 7.43 8.22
C LEU A 115 10.06 8.80 7.59
N ARG A 116 9.01 9.55 7.25
CA ARG A 116 9.05 10.85 6.58
C ARG A 116 8.71 12.01 7.51
N THR A 117 7.93 11.77 8.57
CA THR A 117 7.53 12.80 9.53
C THR A 117 7.76 12.33 10.95
N ILE A 118 8.42 13.18 11.74
CA ILE A 118 8.54 13.01 13.20
C ILE A 118 8.05 14.30 13.84
N SER A 119 7.04 14.17 14.72
CA SER A 119 6.50 15.27 15.50
C SER A 119 6.35 14.90 16.98
N PHE A 120 6.97 15.73 17.81
CA PHE A 120 6.88 15.68 19.28
C PHE A 120 6.55 17.05 19.86
N MET A 121 5.88 17.91 19.08
CA MET A 121 5.57 19.27 19.52
C MET A 121 4.70 19.31 20.78
N ASN A 122 4.79 20.40 21.52
CA ASN A 122 3.93 20.66 22.68
C ASN A 122 4.05 19.57 23.77
N ASN A 123 5.28 19.16 24.08
CA ASN A 123 5.58 18.22 25.16
C ASN A 123 6.57 18.86 26.15
N ASN A 124 7.04 18.08 27.11
CA ASN A 124 8.00 18.49 28.15
C ASN A 124 9.37 17.80 27.98
N PHE A 125 9.75 17.41 26.76
CA PHE A 125 11.06 16.80 26.51
C PHE A 125 12.19 17.79 26.81
N ASN A 126 13.29 17.29 27.36
CA ASN A 126 14.45 18.07 27.76
C ASN A 126 15.77 17.46 27.27
N GLY A 127 16.88 18.16 27.53
CA GLY A 127 18.21 17.75 27.07
C GLY A 127 18.51 18.20 25.63
N PRO A 128 19.57 17.66 25.01
CA PRO A 128 20.01 18.08 23.68
C PRO A 128 19.05 17.66 22.58
N MET A 129 19.23 18.26 21.39
CA MET A 129 18.53 17.84 20.19
C MET A 129 18.80 16.35 19.90
N PRO A 130 17.78 15.52 19.60
CA PRO A 130 17.99 14.12 19.25
C PRO A 130 18.78 13.98 17.95
N GLN A 131 19.50 12.86 17.80
CA GLN A 131 20.29 12.57 16.61
C GLN A 131 19.39 12.22 15.42
N VAL A 132 19.20 13.18 14.51
CA VAL A 132 18.29 13.02 13.35
C VAL A 132 18.99 12.71 12.02
N LYS A 133 20.32 12.90 11.92
CA LYS A 133 21.08 12.67 10.68
C LYS A 133 20.99 11.26 10.09
N ARG A 134 20.57 10.27 10.90
CA ARG A 134 20.41 8.87 10.47
C ARG A 134 19.10 8.62 9.70
N PHE A 135 18.17 9.58 9.71
CA PHE A 135 16.87 9.48 9.02
C PHE A 135 16.91 10.14 7.65
N THR A 136 17.57 9.50 6.68
CA THR A 136 17.80 10.06 5.33
C THR A 136 16.51 10.28 4.51
N SER A 137 15.43 9.57 4.85
CA SER A 137 14.10 9.71 4.23
C SER A 137 13.22 10.81 4.84
N LEU A 138 13.68 11.45 5.92
CA LEU A 138 12.87 12.40 6.69
C LEU A 138 12.59 13.67 5.88
N LYS A 139 11.32 14.09 5.86
CA LYS A 139 10.82 15.30 5.19
C LYS A 139 10.42 16.39 6.17
N SER A 140 9.93 16.01 7.35
CA SER A 140 9.42 16.95 8.35
C SER A 140 9.88 16.56 9.74
N LEU A 141 10.48 17.52 10.45
CA LEU A 141 10.89 17.39 11.85
C LEU A 141 10.27 18.52 12.68
N TYR A 142 9.41 18.16 13.62
CA TYR A 142 8.69 19.12 14.46
C TYR A 142 8.95 18.84 15.96
N LEU A 143 9.75 19.71 16.59
CA LEU A 143 10.17 19.61 18.00
C LEU A 143 9.85 20.89 18.79
N SER A 144 9.01 21.77 18.25
CA SER A 144 8.68 23.07 18.86
C SER A 144 7.92 22.91 20.18
N ASN A 145 7.99 23.95 21.03
CA ASN A 145 7.30 24.01 22.32
C ASN A 145 7.66 22.81 23.21
N ASN A 146 8.96 22.67 23.49
CA ASN A 146 9.51 21.69 24.42
C ASN A 146 10.54 22.40 25.33
N ARG A 147 11.34 21.63 26.07
CA ARG A 147 12.42 22.14 26.94
C ARG A 147 13.80 21.65 26.46
N PHE A 148 13.95 21.40 25.15
CA PHE A 148 15.25 21.03 24.60
C PHE A 148 16.26 22.17 24.81
N SER A 149 17.52 21.84 25.06
CA SER A 149 18.55 22.80 25.44
C SER A 149 19.94 22.37 24.97
N GLY A 150 20.90 23.28 25.06
CA GLY A 150 22.26 23.02 24.58
C GLY A 150 22.41 23.35 23.10
N GLU A 151 23.59 23.05 22.57
CA GLU A 151 23.94 23.39 21.19
C GLU A 151 23.44 22.33 20.21
N ILE A 152 23.03 22.77 19.03
CA ILE A 152 22.76 21.86 17.91
C ILE A 152 24.09 21.66 17.16
N PRO A 153 24.60 20.42 17.02
CA PRO A 153 25.85 20.17 16.32
C PRO A 153 25.84 20.72 14.88
N ALA A 154 26.98 21.24 14.42
CA ALA A 154 27.11 21.83 13.08
C ALA A 154 26.72 20.83 11.95
N ASP A 155 26.93 19.53 12.17
CA ASP A 155 26.65 18.42 11.25
C ASP A 155 25.28 17.76 11.47
N ALA A 156 24.43 18.29 12.36
CA ALA A 156 23.18 17.63 12.80
C ALA A 156 22.22 17.27 11.66
N PHE A 157 22.27 18.01 10.54
CA PHE A 157 21.41 17.81 9.37
C PHE A 157 22.17 17.39 8.10
N LEU A 158 23.46 17.06 8.23
CA LEU A 158 24.27 16.64 7.08
C LEU A 158 23.72 15.34 6.49
N GLY A 159 23.57 15.28 5.17
CA GLY A 159 23.10 14.07 4.47
C GLY A 159 21.59 13.83 4.55
N MET A 160 20.78 14.86 4.80
CA MET A 160 19.31 14.78 4.83
C MET A 160 18.67 15.45 3.59
N PRO A 161 18.75 14.85 2.39
CA PRO A 161 18.42 15.52 1.14
C PRO A 161 16.92 15.81 0.96
N LEU A 162 16.05 15.10 1.68
CA LEU A 162 14.60 15.21 1.53
C LEU A 162 13.94 16.12 2.57
N LEU A 163 14.72 16.69 3.50
CA LEU A 163 14.20 17.47 4.63
C LEU A 163 13.69 18.83 4.15
N LYS A 164 12.38 19.07 4.35
CA LYS A 164 11.67 20.26 3.87
C LYS A 164 11.23 21.20 4.99
N LYS A 165 10.88 20.66 6.15
CA LYS A 165 10.29 21.43 7.25
C LYS A 165 10.99 21.12 8.56
N ILE A 166 11.48 22.15 9.24
CA ILE A 166 12.20 22.05 10.51
C ILE A 166 11.62 23.09 11.47
N LEU A 167 10.91 22.64 12.48
CA LEU A 167 10.26 23.50 13.47
C LEU A 167 10.84 23.20 14.86
N LEU A 168 11.74 24.08 15.33
CA LEU A 168 12.45 23.97 16.62
C LEU A 168 12.11 25.14 17.56
N ALA A 169 11.06 25.90 17.25
CA ALA A 169 10.68 27.10 17.97
C ALA A 169 10.34 26.85 19.44
N ASN A 170 10.49 27.87 20.29
CA ASN A 170 10.12 27.86 21.70
C ASN A 170 10.74 26.68 22.45
N ASN A 171 12.07 26.66 22.47
CA ASN A 171 12.91 25.75 23.24
C ASN A 171 14.01 26.59 23.93
N ALA A 172 15.04 25.94 24.48
CA ALA A 172 16.21 26.59 25.08
C ALA A 172 17.50 26.23 24.33
N PHE A 173 17.43 26.04 23.00
CA PHE A 173 18.62 25.79 22.18
C PHE A 173 19.53 27.02 22.19
N ARG A 174 20.84 26.78 22.30
CA ARG A 174 21.88 27.82 22.37
C ARG A 174 22.99 27.59 21.35
N GLY A 175 23.95 28.50 21.31
CA GLY A 175 25.07 28.44 20.36
C GLY A 175 24.68 28.92 18.97
N THR A 176 25.48 28.61 17.96
CA THR A 176 25.25 29.09 16.59
C THR A 176 24.20 28.28 15.84
N ILE A 177 23.57 28.90 14.84
CA ILE A 177 22.70 28.18 13.90
C ILE A 177 23.57 27.23 13.06
N PRO A 178 23.30 25.91 13.03
CA PRO A 178 24.11 24.94 12.30
C PRO A 178 24.21 25.25 10.80
N SER A 179 25.44 25.26 10.27
CA SER A 179 25.66 25.46 8.83
C SER A 179 25.06 24.35 7.96
N SER A 180 24.84 23.15 8.49
CA SER A 180 24.14 22.09 7.76
C SER A 180 22.72 22.49 7.34
N LEU A 181 22.01 23.34 8.13
CA LEU A 181 20.68 23.85 7.76
C LEU A 181 20.72 24.69 6.48
N ALA A 182 21.77 25.50 6.31
CA ALA A 182 21.94 26.37 5.15
C ALA A 182 22.26 25.61 3.85
N SER A 183 22.69 24.36 3.97
CA SER A 183 23.07 23.48 2.85
C SER A 183 21.98 22.46 2.45
N LEU A 184 20.84 22.42 3.14
CA LEU A 184 19.77 21.45 2.87
C LEU A 184 19.08 21.74 1.53
N PRO A 185 19.09 20.84 0.54
CA PRO A 185 18.69 21.17 -0.82
C PRO A 185 17.18 21.42 -1.01
N MET A 186 16.33 20.92 -0.10
CA MET A 186 14.87 20.98 -0.23
C MET A 186 14.19 21.75 0.92
N LEU A 187 14.93 22.53 1.71
CA LEU A 187 14.36 23.25 2.86
C LEU A 187 13.39 24.33 2.40
N LEU A 188 12.14 24.26 2.88
CA LEU A 188 11.04 25.17 2.55
C LEU A 188 10.57 25.99 3.75
N GLU A 189 10.63 25.41 4.96
CA GLU A 189 10.15 26.03 6.20
C GLU A 189 11.13 25.77 7.35
N LEU A 190 11.59 26.84 7.98
CA LEU A 190 12.48 26.83 9.13
C LEU A 190 11.92 27.74 10.23
N ARG A 191 11.69 27.19 11.43
CA ARG A 191 11.30 27.98 12.60
C ARG A 191 12.27 27.74 13.75
N LEU A 192 13.02 28.77 14.11
CA LEU A 192 13.98 28.79 15.22
C LEU A 192 13.59 29.80 16.30
N ASN A 193 12.45 30.47 16.15
CA ASN A 193 12.04 31.55 17.03
C ASN A 193 11.89 31.12 18.51
N GLY A 194 12.12 32.05 19.45
CA GLY A 194 11.98 31.78 20.88
C GLY A 194 13.00 30.75 21.39
N ASN A 195 14.27 30.94 21.04
CA ASN A 195 15.40 30.15 21.53
C ASN A 195 16.50 31.10 22.04
N GLN A 196 17.72 30.60 22.26
CA GLN A 196 18.89 31.35 22.73
C GLN A 196 20.04 31.24 21.71
N PHE A 197 19.73 31.15 20.42
CA PHE A 197 20.76 31.09 19.37
C PHE A 197 21.54 32.39 19.31
N GLN A 198 22.85 32.28 19.09
CA GLN A 198 23.83 33.38 19.10
C GLN A 198 24.61 33.43 17.78
N GLY A 199 25.27 34.56 17.56
CA GLY A 199 26.11 34.80 16.39
C GLY A 199 25.29 35.05 15.12
N GLN A 200 25.97 34.92 13.98
CA GLN A 200 25.41 35.28 12.68
C GLN A 200 24.47 34.23 12.11
N ILE A 201 23.47 34.70 11.35
CA ILE A 201 22.61 33.84 10.54
C ILE A 201 23.43 33.31 9.35
N PRO A 202 23.54 31.99 9.15
CA PRO A 202 24.23 31.42 7.99
C PRO A 202 23.58 31.81 6.66
N SER A 203 24.38 31.90 5.59
CA SER A 203 23.85 32.17 4.25
C SER A 203 23.15 30.93 3.67
N PHE A 204 21.82 30.99 3.61
CA PHE A 204 20.96 29.91 3.11
C PHE A 204 21.05 29.81 1.58
N GLN A 205 21.34 28.61 1.06
CA GLN A 205 21.51 28.38 -0.38
C GLN A 205 20.18 28.08 -1.10
N GLN A 206 19.09 27.91 -0.35
CA GLN A 206 17.81 27.48 -0.87
C GLN A 206 17.04 28.65 -1.49
N LYS A 207 16.79 28.56 -2.80
CA LYS A 207 16.00 29.55 -3.54
C LYS A 207 14.51 29.50 -3.20
N ASP A 208 14.01 28.33 -2.79
CA ASP A 208 12.60 28.08 -2.51
C ASP A 208 12.26 28.14 -1.02
N LEU A 209 13.14 28.69 -0.17
CA LEU A 209 12.86 28.87 1.25
C LEU A 209 11.71 29.89 1.39
N LYS A 210 10.52 29.40 1.78
CA LYS A 210 9.29 30.21 1.81
C LYS A 210 9.07 30.89 3.15
N LEU A 211 9.46 30.23 4.22
CA LEU A 211 9.18 30.67 5.58
C LEU A 211 10.41 30.40 6.45
N ALA A 212 11.02 31.46 6.96
CA ALA A 212 12.12 31.40 7.91
C ALA A 212 11.81 32.36 9.06
N SER A 213 11.87 31.88 10.30
CA SER A 213 11.68 32.71 11.49
C SER A 213 12.80 32.49 12.50
N PHE A 214 13.42 33.60 12.89
CA PHE A 214 14.56 33.70 13.81
C PHE A 214 14.21 34.57 15.03
N GLU A 215 12.94 34.97 15.17
CA GLU A 215 12.45 35.91 16.17
C GLU A 215 12.84 35.51 17.60
N ASN A 216 13.12 36.48 18.46
CA ASN A 216 13.38 36.27 19.89
C ASN A 216 14.51 35.24 20.13
N ASN A 217 15.71 35.59 19.66
CA ASN A 217 16.97 34.92 19.94
C ASN A 217 18.04 35.98 20.30
N ASP A 218 19.30 35.56 20.45
CA ASP A 218 20.47 36.41 20.72
C ASP A 218 21.37 36.57 19.47
N LEU A 219 20.76 36.59 18.27
CA LEU A 219 21.50 36.65 17.00
C LEU A 219 22.06 38.06 16.72
N ASP A 220 23.19 38.09 16.01
CA ASP A 220 23.90 39.33 15.66
C ASP A 220 24.41 39.37 14.21
N GLY A 221 24.83 40.57 13.79
CA GLY A 221 25.42 40.80 12.48
C GLY A 221 24.41 41.04 11.36
N PRO A 222 24.90 41.17 10.12
CA PRO A 222 24.07 41.47 8.97
C PRO A 222 23.19 40.27 8.58
N ILE A 223 21.94 40.55 8.19
CA ILE A 223 21.05 39.53 7.62
C ILE A 223 21.57 39.11 6.22
N PRO A 224 21.77 37.80 5.97
CA PRO A 224 22.24 37.34 4.66
C PRO A 224 21.33 37.74 3.51
N GLU A 225 21.91 38.04 2.34
CA GLU A 225 21.15 38.47 1.15
C GLU A 225 20.05 37.47 0.75
N SER A 226 20.26 36.17 0.98
CA SER A 226 19.28 35.11 0.71
C SER A 226 17.97 35.28 1.49
N LEU A 227 17.98 36.03 2.59
CA LEU A 227 16.84 36.23 3.49
C LEU A 227 16.29 37.66 3.47
N ARG A 228 16.87 38.56 2.66
CA ARG A 228 16.52 40.00 2.66
C ARG A 228 15.06 40.32 2.32
N ASN A 229 14.38 39.41 1.62
CA ASN A 229 12.99 39.56 1.18
C ASN A 229 11.98 38.94 2.15
N MET A 230 12.45 38.38 3.27
CA MET A 230 11.57 37.83 4.31
C MET A 230 10.88 38.95 5.09
N ASP A 231 9.75 38.62 5.74
CA ASP A 231 9.04 39.55 6.61
C ASP A 231 9.97 40.10 7.71
N PRO A 232 10.06 41.43 7.93
CA PRO A 232 10.88 41.99 9.01
C PRO A 232 10.55 41.41 10.39
N GLY A 233 9.30 41.00 10.62
CA GLY A 233 8.85 40.35 11.85
C GLY A 233 9.59 39.04 12.13
N SER A 234 10.04 38.32 11.10
CA SER A 234 10.83 37.09 11.24
C SER A 234 12.16 37.27 11.99
N PHE A 235 12.65 38.50 12.15
CA PHE A 235 13.92 38.82 12.81
C PHE A 235 13.75 39.59 14.13
N ALA A 236 12.52 39.92 14.51
CA ALA A 236 12.25 40.75 15.68
C ALA A 236 12.80 40.13 16.98
N GLY A 237 13.07 40.95 17.99
CA GLY A 237 13.60 40.50 19.27
C GLY A 237 15.11 40.22 19.31
N ASN A 238 15.80 40.18 18.16
CA ASN A 238 17.27 40.05 18.08
C ASN A 238 17.93 41.44 18.01
N LYS A 239 18.54 41.91 19.10
CA LYS A 239 19.08 43.29 19.18
C LYS A 239 20.33 43.52 18.32
N GLY A 240 21.08 42.46 18.00
CA GLY A 240 22.33 42.54 17.25
C GLY A 240 22.17 42.45 15.73
N LEU A 241 20.97 42.12 15.24
CA LEU A 241 20.72 41.96 13.81
C LEU A 241 20.55 43.32 13.11
N CYS A 242 21.11 43.41 11.90
CA CYS A 242 21.05 44.60 11.06
C CYS A 242 21.06 44.24 9.56
N ASP A 243 20.97 45.24 8.70
CA ASP A 243 20.77 45.14 7.25
C ASP A 243 19.40 44.59 6.83
N ALA A 244 19.08 44.75 5.54
CA ALA A 244 17.74 44.48 4.99
C ALA A 244 17.27 43.04 5.31
N PRO A 245 16.03 42.86 5.81
CA PRO A 245 14.92 43.83 5.83
C PRO A 245 14.90 44.81 7.02
N LEU A 246 15.90 44.79 7.91
CA LEU A 246 16.04 45.73 9.02
C LEU A 246 16.85 46.98 8.62
N SER A 247 17.14 47.84 9.59
CA SER A 247 18.00 49.01 9.41
C SER A 247 19.46 48.61 9.15
N PRO A 248 20.21 49.38 8.34
CA PRO A 248 21.62 49.10 8.06
C PRO A 248 22.49 48.96 9.31
N CYS A 249 23.51 48.10 9.24
CA CYS A 249 24.47 47.95 10.33
C CYS A 249 25.18 49.28 10.61
N SER A 250 25.23 49.67 11.88
CA SER A 250 26.03 50.83 12.30
C SER A 250 27.50 50.47 12.10
N SER A 251 28.21 51.23 11.26
CA SER A 251 29.65 51.08 11.07
C SER A 251 30.39 51.52 12.34
N SER A 252 30.37 50.71 13.39
CA SER A 252 31.28 50.89 14.52
C SER A 252 32.64 50.32 14.11
N SER A 253 33.43 51.13 13.39
CA SER A 253 34.88 51.04 13.53
C SER A 253 35.26 51.67 14.88
N PRO A 254 35.99 50.94 15.72
CA PRO A 254 37.36 51.35 15.99
C PRO A 254 38.33 50.19 15.74
N GLY A 255 39.44 50.51 15.07
CA GLY A 255 40.43 49.54 14.63
C GLY A 255 41.01 48.68 15.74
N VAL A 256 41.15 47.38 15.44
CA VAL A 256 42.08 46.50 16.13
C VAL A 256 43.41 46.56 15.40
N PRO A 257 44.52 46.94 16.06
CA PRO A 257 45.85 46.88 15.46
C PRO A 257 46.26 45.43 15.22
N VAL A 258 46.64 45.15 13.98
CA VAL A 258 47.36 43.95 13.57
C VAL A 258 48.68 43.88 14.32
N VAL A 259 48.91 42.80 15.07
CA VAL A 259 50.24 42.43 15.59
C VAL A 259 50.75 41.21 14.81
N PRO A 260 52.02 41.18 14.35
CA PRO A 260 52.49 40.21 13.36
C PRO A 260 52.85 38.85 13.98
N VAL A 261 52.62 37.81 13.19
CA VAL A 261 53.11 36.44 13.36
C VAL A 261 54.61 36.37 13.04
N SER A 262 55.38 35.63 13.84
CA SER A 262 56.74 35.17 13.50
C SER A 262 56.81 33.63 13.46
N PRO A 263 57.71 33.06 12.64
CA PRO A 263 57.65 31.66 12.19
C PRO A 263 58.53 30.72 13.01
N VAL A 264 58.16 29.43 13.10
CA VAL A 264 59.07 28.34 13.48
C VAL A 264 58.85 27.13 12.58
N ASP A 265 59.98 26.71 11.98
CA ASP A 265 60.19 25.65 10.99
C ASP A 265 60.18 24.21 11.56
N PRO A 266 60.19 23.18 10.67
CA PRO A 266 59.77 21.81 10.99
C PRO A 266 60.92 20.90 11.43
N LYS A 267 60.59 19.83 12.17
CA LYS A 267 61.45 18.65 12.28
C LYS A 267 60.69 17.34 12.10
N SER A 268 61.11 16.62 11.06
CA SER A 268 60.86 15.21 10.80
C SER A 268 61.69 14.31 11.72
N THR A 269 61.12 13.19 12.17
CA THR A 269 61.86 11.93 12.29
C THR A 269 60.91 10.74 12.19
N SER A 270 61.24 9.82 11.27
CA SER A 270 60.63 8.49 11.03
C SER A 270 61.30 7.40 11.90
N PRO A 271 61.03 6.08 11.68
CA PRO A 271 59.98 5.24 12.28
C PRO A 271 60.56 4.12 13.19
N PRO A 272 59.75 3.15 13.67
CA PRO A 272 60.16 1.76 13.44
C PRO A 272 59.04 0.80 13.01
N THR A 273 59.33 0.09 11.93
CA THR A 273 59.16 -1.35 11.66
C THR A 273 57.98 -2.12 12.28
N GLY A 274 57.01 -2.46 11.42
CA GLY A 274 56.73 -3.85 11.01
C GLY A 274 55.87 -4.74 11.89
N LYS A 275 54.72 -5.20 11.35
CA LYS A 275 54.37 -6.64 11.22
C LYS A 275 53.11 -6.86 10.35
N LYS A 276 53.36 -7.52 9.21
CA LYS A 276 52.55 -8.46 8.40
C LYS A 276 51.01 -8.31 8.40
N ALA A 277 50.48 -7.84 7.26
CA ALA A 277 49.09 -8.00 6.87
C ALA A 277 48.87 -9.37 6.19
N GLY A 278 47.92 -10.14 6.70
CA GLY A 278 47.37 -11.32 6.06
C GLY A 278 45.89 -11.45 6.42
N SER A 279 45.05 -11.62 5.39
CA SER A 279 43.61 -11.98 5.48
C SER A 279 42.58 -10.89 5.77
N PHE A 280 42.47 -9.86 4.91
CA PHE A 280 41.26 -9.01 4.80
C PHE A 280 40.65 -8.93 3.39
N TYR A 281 41.40 -9.28 2.34
CA TYR A 281 40.95 -9.09 0.95
C TYR A 281 39.83 -10.05 0.50
N THR A 282 39.77 -11.27 1.06
CA THR A 282 38.75 -12.26 0.68
C THR A 282 37.35 -11.88 1.17
N LEU A 283 37.22 -11.34 2.39
CA LEU A 283 35.93 -10.89 2.92
C LEU A 283 35.43 -9.64 2.17
N ALA A 284 36.33 -8.73 1.82
CA ALA A 284 36.01 -7.54 1.03
C ALA A 284 35.49 -7.90 -0.37
N ILE A 285 36.11 -8.88 -1.04
CA ILE A 285 35.65 -9.35 -2.35
C ILE A 285 34.27 -10.00 -2.26
N ILE A 286 34.00 -10.82 -1.23
CA ILE A 286 32.69 -11.44 -1.02
C ILE A 286 31.61 -10.38 -0.81
N LEU A 287 31.88 -9.34 -0.02
CA LEU A 287 30.94 -8.23 0.21
C LEU A 287 30.66 -7.42 -1.06
N ILE A 288 31.67 -7.22 -1.91
CA ILE A 288 31.52 -6.55 -3.21
C ILE A 288 30.64 -7.39 -4.15
N VAL A 289 30.87 -8.71 -4.22
CA VAL A 289 30.05 -9.62 -5.05
C VAL A 289 28.61 -9.67 -4.57
N ILE A 290 28.39 -9.75 -3.25
CA ILE A 290 27.03 -9.68 -2.65
C ILE A 290 26.37 -8.33 -3.00
N GLY A 291 27.10 -7.22 -2.91
CA GLY A 291 26.60 -5.90 -3.29
C GLY A 291 26.18 -5.84 -4.77
N ILE A 292 26.98 -6.40 -5.68
CA ILE A 292 26.66 -6.46 -7.11
C ILE A 292 25.41 -7.31 -7.36
N ILE A 293 25.30 -8.47 -6.70
CA ILE A 293 24.12 -9.34 -6.81
C ILE A 293 22.85 -8.61 -6.33
N LEU A 294 22.93 -7.90 -5.20
CA LEU A 294 21.80 -7.12 -4.67
C LEU A 294 21.39 -5.98 -5.61
N VAL A 295 22.36 -5.32 -6.25
CA VAL A 295 22.07 -4.29 -7.27
C VAL A 295 21.41 -4.90 -8.50
N ILE A 296 21.88 -6.07 -8.98
CA ILE A 296 21.24 -6.76 -10.10
C ILE A 296 19.82 -7.18 -9.73
N ILE A 297 19.58 -7.72 -8.53
CA ILE A 297 18.25 -8.06 -8.03
C ILE A 297 17.37 -6.80 -7.96
N ALA A 298 17.88 -5.68 -7.46
CA ALA A 298 17.15 -4.43 -7.41
C ALA A 298 16.82 -3.88 -8.80
N LEU A 299 17.75 -3.98 -9.77
CA LEU A 299 17.53 -3.57 -11.15
C LEU A 299 16.51 -4.48 -11.84
N VAL A 300 16.56 -5.80 -11.63
CA VAL A 300 15.55 -6.74 -12.13
C VAL A 300 14.20 -6.43 -11.49
N PHE A 301 14.14 -6.17 -10.18
CA PHE A 301 12.93 -5.81 -9.47
C PHE A 301 12.34 -4.49 -9.99
N CYS A 302 13.16 -3.45 -10.16
CA CYS A 302 12.76 -2.17 -10.76
C CYS A 302 12.31 -2.33 -12.21
N PHE A 303 12.98 -3.18 -13.00
CA PHE A 303 12.60 -3.47 -14.38
C PHE A 303 11.26 -4.22 -14.45
N VAL A 304 11.03 -5.19 -13.56
CA VAL A 304 9.74 -5.89 -13.42
C VAL A 304 8.63 -4.95 -12.96
N GLN A 305 8.93 -4.05 -12.02
CA GLN A 305 7.96 -3.07 -11.51
C GLN A 305 7.64 -1.98 -12.55
N SER A 306 8.64 -1.53 -13.33
CA SER A 306 8.46 -0.57 -14.42
C SER A 306 7.62 -1.13 -15.59
N ARG A 307 7.51 -2.46 -15.71
CA ARG A 307 6.63 -3.12 -16.68
C ARG A 307 5.18 -3.28 -16.21
N ARG A 308 4.84 -2.87 -14.98
CA ARG A 308 3.45 -2.79 -14.49
C ARG A 308 2.81 -1.42 -14.75
N LEU A 309 3.17 -0.75 -15.84
CA LEU A 309 2.38 0.37 -16.36
C LEU A 309 1.19 -0.25 -17.09
N THR A 310 0.09 -0.48 -16.38
CA THR A 310 -1.19 -0.70 -17.05
C THR A 310 -1.51 0.56 -17.83
N GLU A 311 -1.90 0.38 -19.09
CA GLU A 311 -2.36 1.47 -19.95
C GLU A 311 -3.42 2.31 -19.21
N PHE A 312 -3.40 3.63 -19.40
CA PHE A 312 -4.42 4.48 -18.81
C PHE A 312 -5.74 4.16 -19.51
N ILE A 313 -6.68 3.54 -18.80
CA ILE A 313 -7.97 3.15 -19.34
C ILE A 313 -9.00 4.26 -19.03
N PRO A 314 -9.51 4.97 -20.05
CA PRO A 314 -10.26 6.22 -19.86
C PRO A 314 -11.69 6.02 -19.32
N ASN A 315 -12.36 4.90 -19.61
CA ASN A 315 -13.73 4.66 -19.20
C ASN A 315 -13.86 4.09 -17.77
N SER A 316 -12.82 4.16 -16.93
CA SER A 316 -12.87 3.75 -15.51
C SER A 316 -13.41 2.32 -15.30
N SER A 317 -13.75 1.99 -14.05
CA SER A 317 -14.33 0.69 -13.69
C SER A 317 -15.82 0.60 -14.02
N LEU A 318 -16.31 -0.61 -14.26
CA LEU A 318 -17.73 -0.92 -14.40
C LEU A 318 -18.54 -0.44 -13.18
N ALA A 319 -17.99 -0.54 -11.96
CA ALA A 319 -18.61 -0.02 -10.75
C ALA A 319 -18.89 1.49 -10.83
N SER A 320 -17.98 2.26 -11.45
CA SER A 320 -18.16 3.71 -11.63
C SER A 320 -19.33 4.01 -12.57
N HIS A 321 -19.55 3.19 -13.60
CA HIS A 321 -20.67 3.38 -14.51
C HIS A 321 -22.01 2.98 -13.91
N LEU A 322 -22.03 1.95 -13.06
CA LEU A 322 -23.25 1.46 -12.42
C LEU A 322 -23.71 2.29 -11.21
N HIS A 323 -22.77 2.84 -10.42
CA HIS A 323 -23.09 3.39 -9.09
C HIS A 323 -22.74 4.87 -8.89
N ALA A 324 -22.09 5.54 -9.86
CA ALA A 324 -21.77 6.95 -9.71
C ALA A 324 -22.98 7.85 -10.02
N ASN A 325 -23.25 8.84 -9.15
CA ASN A 325 -24.38 9.77 -9.27
C ASN A 325 -24.43 10.61 -10.58
N ASN A 326 -23.37 10.62 -11.39
CA ASN A 326 -23.22 11.45 -12.58
C ASN A 326 -22.84 10.65 -13.85
N SER A 327 -22.85 9.31 -13.83
CA SER A 327 -22.54 8.52 -15.03
C SER A 327 -23.74 8.49 -15.98
N ALA A 328 -23.48 8.56 -17.28
CA ALA A 328 -24.46 8.15 -18.27
C ALA A 328 -24.62 6.63 -18.15
N GLY A 329 -25.62 6.17 -17.40
CA GLY A 329 -25.83 4.74 -17.14
C GLY A 329 -25.81 3.87 -18.41
N LEU A 330 -25.27 2.66 -18.29
CA LEU A 330 -25.08 1.73 -19.40
C LEU A 330 -26.42 1.18 -19.91
N ASP A 331 -26.57 1.06 -21.23
CA ASP A 331 -27.72 0.40 -21.86
C ASP A 331 -27.61 -1.13 -21.83
N TRP A 332 -28.68 -1.81 -22.23
CA TRP A 332 -28.73 -3.27 -22.26
C TRP A 332 -27.63 -3.90 -23.14
N ILE A 333 -27.44 -3.37 -24.35
CA ILE A 333 -26.49 -3.91 -25.33
C ILE A 333 -25.08 -3.89 -24.75
N THR A 334 -24.67 -2.74 -24.19
CA THR A 334 -23.35 -2.57 -23.59
C THR A 334 -23.18 -3.46 -22.36
N ARG A 335 -24.21 -3.58 -21.50
CA ARG A 335 -24.16 -4.48 -20.34
C ARG A 335 -24.00 -5.94 -20.73
N LEU A 336 -24.76 -6.42 -21.72
CA LEU A 336 -24.65 -7.79 -22.22
C LEU A 336 -23.27 -8.04 -22.85
N LYS A 337 -22.77 -7.09 -23.65
CA LYS A 337 -21.41 -7.12 -24.22
C LYS A 337 -20.34 -7.28 -23.13
N ILE A 338 -20.43 -6.49 -22.07
CA ILE A 338 -19.51 -6.55 -20.93
C ILE A 338 -19.58 -7.93 -20.25
N ILE A 339 -20.79 -8.46 -20.00
CA ILE A 339 -20.93 -9.79 -19.38
C ILE A 339 -20.34 -10.90 -20.26
N LYS A 340 -20.57 -10.87 -21.58
CA LYS A 340 -19.94 -11.79 -22.55
C LYS A 340 -18.42 -11.71 -22.51
N GLY A 341 -17.86 -10.50 -22.54
CA GLY A 341 -16.41 -10.29 -22.48
C GLY A 341 -15.80 -10.77 -21.16
N VAL A 342 -16.47 -10.53 -20.02
CA VAL A 342 -16.01 -11.02 -18.71
C VAL A 342 -16.06 -12.54 -18.63
N ALA A 343 -17.11 -13.18 -19.16
CA ALA A 343 -17.23 -14.63 -19.21
C ALA A 343 -16.07 -15.26 -20.01
N LYS A 344 -15.78 -14.71 -21.20
CA LYS A 344 -14.64 -15.10 -22.04
C LYS A 344 -13.31 -14.93 -21.31
N GLY A 345 -13.10 -13.77 -20.68
CA GLY A 345 -11.89 -13.47 -19.92
C GLY A 345 -11.67 -14.42 -18.75
N LEU A 346 -12.73 -14.75 -17.99
CA LEU A 346 -12.63 -15.70 -16.88
C LEU A 346 -12.35 -17.13 -17.36
N SER A 347 -13.00 -17.57 -18.44
CA SER A 347 -12.72 -18.89 -19.04
C SER A 347 -11.27 -18.99 -19.51
N TYR A 348 -10.76 -17.94 -20.16
CA TYR A 348 -9.36 -17.86 -20.55
C TYR A 348 -8.42 -18.02 -19.35
N LEU A 349 -8.68 -17.33 -18.23
CA LEU A 349 -7.88 -17.50 -17.00
C LEU A 349 -7.94 -18.94 -16.47
N PHE A 350 -9.06 -19.64 -16.59
CA PHE A 350 -9.20 -21.01 -16.12
C PHE A 350 -8.37 -22.01 -16.93
N ASP A 351 -8.23 -21.73 -18.24
CA ASP A 351 -7.46 -22.54 -19.19
C ASP A 351 -5.95 -22.24 -19.10
N GLU A 352 -5.56 -20.96 -18.99
CA GLU A 352 -4.16 -20.54 -18.92
C GLU A 352 -3.52 -20.72 -17.53
N LEU A 353 -4.33 -20.66 -16.47
CA LEU A 353 -3.87 -20.83 -15.07
C LEU A 353 -4.52 -22.07 -14.44
N PRO A 354 -4.34 -23.28 -15.02
CA PRO A 354 -5.12 -24.45 -14.63
C PRO A 354 -4.77 -24.94 -13.22
N THR A 355 -3.56 -24.66 -12.74
CA THR A 355 -3.03 -25.04 -11.43
C THR A 355 -3.46 -24.11 -10.30
N LEU A 356 -3.99 -22.92 -10.61
CA LEU A 356 -4.50 -22.01 -9.58
C LEU A 356 -5.91 -22.40 -9.17
N THR A 357 -6.11 -22.50 -7.86
CA THR A 357 -7.41 -22.85 -7.26
C THR A 357 -8.48 -21.80 -7.56
N ILE A 358 -8.12 -20.52 -7.52
CA ILE A 358 -8.96 -19.36 -7.84
C ILE A 358 -8.20 -18.47 -8.85
N PRO A 359 -8.31 -18.74 -10.15
CA PRO A 359 -7.58 -18.02 -11.19
C PRO A 359 -7.76 -16.50 -11.12
N HIS A 360 -8.96 -16.02 -10.77
CA HIS A 360 -9.20 -14.61 -10.49
C HIS A 360 -9.26 -14.33 -8.98
N GLY A 361 -10.18 -14.97 -8.28
CA GLY A 361 -10.41 -14.90 -6.83
C GLY A 361 -10.92 -13.57 -6.27
N HIS A 362 -10.91 -12.48 -7.04
CA HIS A 362 -11.27 -11.13 -6.59
C HIS A 362 -12.14 -10.41 -7.64
N MET A 363 -13.03 -11.16 -8.28
CA MET A 363 -13.92 -10.63 -9.31
C MET A 363 -15.02 -9.78 -8.68
N LYS A 364 -15.18 -8.55 -9.19
CA LYS A 364 -16.23 -7.57 -8.84
C LYS A 364 -16.20 -6.43 -9.85
N SER A 365 -17.28 -5.66 -9.94
CA SER A 365 -17.42 -4.53 -10.88
C SER A 365 -16.31 -3.47 -10.76
N SER A 366 -15.69 -3.29 -9.59
CA SER A 366 -14.57 -2.33 -9.43
C SER A 366 -13.25 -2.83 -10.04
N ASN A 367 -13.13 -4.13 -10.29
CA ASN A 367 -11.95 -4.79 -10.84
C ASN A 367 -12.16 -5.19 -12.32
N ILE A 368 -13.21 -4.63 -12.94
CA ILE A 368 -13.48 -4.72 -14.36
C ILE A 368 -13.39 -3.31 -14.89
N VAL A 369 -12.37 -3.04 -15.69
CA VAL A 369 -12.13 -1.72 -16.28
C VAL A 369 -12.59 -1.76 -17.73
N LEU A 370 -13.18 -0.69 -18.23
CA LEU A 370 -13.76 -0.64 -19.57
C LEU A 370 -12.88 0.22 -20.48
N ASP A 371 -12.54 -0.26 -21.68
CA ASP A 371 -11.83 0.55 -22.67
C ASP A 371 -12.75 1.56 -23.39
N ASP A 372 -12.20 2.31 -24.35
CA ASP A 372 -12.95 3.30 -25.15
C ASP A 372 -14.17 2.72 -25.88
N SER A 373 -14.17 1.42 -26.16
CA SER A 373 -15.23 0.69 -26.85
C SER A 373 -16.13 -0.12 -25.91
N PHE A 374 -16.02 0.12 -24.60
CA PHE A 374 -16.70 -0.61 -23.54
C PHE A 374 -16.37 -2.12 -23.53
N GLU A 375 -15.21 -2.52 -24.06
CA GLU A 375 -14.72 -3.89 -23.86
C GLU A 375 -14.20 -4.05 -22.41
N PRO A 376 -14.57 -5.14 -21.73
CA PRO A 376 -14.16 -5.36 -20.35
C PRO A 376 -12.74 -5.93 -20.26
N LEU A 377 -11.95 -5.33 -19.39
CA LEU A 377 -10.61 -5.77 -19.02
C LEU A 377 -10.62 -6.21 -17.54
N LEU A 378 -10.33 -7.50 -17.32
CA LEU A 378 -10.23 -8.06 -15.97
C LEU A 378 -8.89 -7.63 -15.35
N THR A 379 -8.94 -7.02 -14.17
CA THR A 379 -7.76 -6.64 -13.39
C THR A 379 -7.68 -7.42 -12.08
N ASP A 380 -6.55 -7.36 -11.37
CA ASP A 380 -6.40 -7.98 -10.05
C ASP A 380 -6.67 -9.50 -10.00
N TYR A 381 -6.35 -10.21 -11.07
CA TYR A 381 -6.36 -11.68 -11.15
C TYR A 381 -5.02 -12.29 -10.70
N ALA A 382 -4.99 -13.61 -10.45
CA ALA A 382 -3.80 -14.35 -10.03
C ALA A 382 -3.08 -13.79 -8.78
N LEU A 383 -3.80 -13.08 -7.89
CA LEU A 383 -3.22 -12.46 -6.70
C LEU A 383 -2.96 -13.47 -5.58
N ARG A 384 -3.69 -14.60 -5.54
CA ARG A 384 -3.62 -15.54 -4.41
C ARG A 384 -2.20 -16.05 -4.07
N PRO A 385 -1.33 -16.40 -5.04
CA PRO A 385 0.05 -16.86 -4.74
C PRO A 385 0.97 -15.77 -4.19
N VAL A 386 0.65 -14.50 -4.44
CA VAL A 386 1.46 -13.34 -4.02
C VAL A 386 0.87 -12.62 -2.81
N MET A 387 -0.18 -13.17 -2.21
CA MET A 387 -0.87 -12.65 -1.02
C MET A 387 -0.80 -13.64 0.12
N SER A 388 -0.70 -13.14 1.36
CA SER A 388 -0.86 -14.00 2.54
C SER A 388 -2.30 -14.53 2.63
N SER A 389 -2.48 -15.70 3.25
CA SER A 389 -3.81 -16.31 3.40
C SER A 389 -4.80 -15.40 4.14
N GLU A 390 -4.33 -14.61 5.10
CA GLU A 390 -5.14 -13.65 5.85
C GLU A 390 -5.57 -12.45 5.00
N HIS A 391 -4.67 -11.87 4.20
CA HIS A 391 -5.03 -10.80 3.28
C HIS A 391 -5.98 -11.31 2.19
N ALA A 392 -5.76 -12.53 1.69
CA ALA A 392 -6.67 -13.15 0.74
C ALA A 392 -8.06 -13.30 1.37
N HIS A 393 -8.16 -13.80 2.61
CA HIS A 393 -9.41 -13.93 3.35
C HIS A 393 -10.16 -12.61 3.54
N ASN A 394 -9.45 -11.53 3.88
CA ASN A 394 -10.06 -10.24 4.17
C ASN A 394 -10.47 -9.45 2.92
N PHE A 395 -9.70 -9.56 1.83
CA PHE A 395 -9.85 -8.69 0.66
C PHE A 395 -10.47 -9.38 -0.56
N MET A 396 -10.14 -10.64 -0.81
CA MET A 396 -10.55 -11.31 -2.05
C MET A 396 -12.03 -11.74 -1.99
N THR A 397 -12.81 -11.37 -3.01
CA THR A 397 -14.26 -11.61 -3.07
C THR A 397 -14.60 -13.09 -2.97
N ALA A 398 -13.71 -13.97 -3.45
CA ALA A 398 -13.89 -15.41 -3.35
C ALA A 398 -14.08 -15.91 -1.90
N TYR A 399 -13.45 -15.25 -0.92
CA TYR A 399 -13.59 -15.63 0.49
C TYR A 399 -14.89 -15.13 1.13
N LYS A 400 -15.77 -14.48 0.34
CA LYS A 400 -17.08 -14.01 0.75
C LYS A 400 -18.22 -14.84 0.14
N SER A 401 -17.91 -15.97 -0.50
CA SER A 401 -18.90 -16.92 -1.01
C SER A 401 -19.52 -17.76 0.11
N PRO A 402 -20.75 -18.27 -0.06
CA PRO A 402 -21.47 -18.99 1.00
C PRO A 402 -20.80 -20.31 1.41
N GLU A 403 -20.10 -20.97 0.49
CA GLU A 403 -19.40 -22.24 0.75
C GLU A 403 -18.12 -22.06 1.58
N TYR A 404 -17.59 -20.84 1.65
CA TYR A 404 -16.38 -20.57 2.38
C TYR A 404 -16.66 -20.44 3.89
N ARG A 405 -16.34 -21.50 4.63
CA ARG A 405 -16.45 -21.55 6.10
C ARG A 405 -15.09 -21.77 6.75
N PRO A 406 -14.44 -20.73 7.32
CA PRO A 406 -13.11 -20.86 7.91
C PRO A 406 -13.06 -21.87 9.08
N SER A 407 -14.17 -22.07 9.80
CA SER A 407 -14.28 -23.00 10.91
C SER A 407 -14.45 -24.48 10.52
N LYS A 408 -14.78 -24.78 9.26
CA LYS A 408 -15.05 -26.16 8.78
C LYS A 408 -13.99 -26.72 7.84
N GLY A 409 -12.88 -26.01 7.62
CA GLY A 409 -11.80 -26.45 6.72
C GLY A 409 -12.20 -26.55 5.24
N GLN A 410 -13.28 -25.88 4.84
CA GLN A 410 -13.74 -25.85 3.44
C GLN A 410 -12.78 -25.00 2.58
N ILE A 411 -12.58 -25.44 1.34
CA ILE A 411 -11.56 -24.93 0.41
C ILE A 411 -12.28 -24.14 -0.69
N ILE A 412 -11.81 -22.93 -1.00
CA ILE A 412 -12.27 -22.17 -2.17
C ILE A 412 -11.87 -22.90 -3.46
N THR A 413 -12.64 -22.75 -4.54
CA THR A 413 -12.36 -23.43 -5.81
C THR A 413 -12.62 -22.52 -7.00
N LYS A 414 -12.44 -23.03 -8.23
CA LYS A 414 -12.84 -22.35 -9.46
C LYS A 414 -14.36 -22.05 -9.47
N LYS A 415 -15.17 -22.85 -8.78
CA LYS A 415 -16.62 -22.59 -8.62
C LYS A 415 -16.89 -21.35 -7.77
N THR A 416 -15.95 -20.93 -6.94
CA THR A 416 -16.04 -19.68 -6.19
C THR A 416 -15.90 -18.46 -7.11
N ASP A 417 -15.06 -18.54 -8.15
CA ASP A 417 -14.99 -17.51 -9.19
C ASP A 417 -16.29 -17.45 -10.02
N VAL A 418 -16.94 -18.60 -10.26
CA VAL A 418 -18.27 -18.67 -10.90
C VAL A 418 -19.34 -17.99 -10.03
N TRP A 419 -19.30 -18.18 -8.71
CA TRP A 419 -20.17 -17.44 -7.78
C TRP A 419 -19.99 -15.93 -7.90
N CYS A 420 -18.73 -15.46 -7.88
CA CYS A 420 -18.43 -14.04 -8.02
C CYS A 420 -18.94 -13.47 -9.35
N PHE A 421 -18.82 -14.24 -10.44
CA PHE A 421 -19.37 -13.88 -11.74
C PHE A 421 -20.91 -13.81 -11.74
N GLY A 422 -21.58 -14.73 -11.03
CA GLY A 422 -23.03 -14.66 -10.84
C GLY A 422 -23.46 -13.39 -10.12
N VAL A 423 -22.80 -13.02 -9.02
CA VAL A 423 -23.08 -11.78 -8.29
C VAL A 423 -22.89 -10.55 -9.19
N LEU A 424 -21.85 -10.56 -10.02
CA LEU A 424 -21.61 -9.51 -11.02
C LEU A 424 -22.74 -9.41 -12.05
N ILE A 425 -23.26 -10.54 -12.57
CA ILE A 425 -24.42 -10.54 -13.47
C ILE A 425 -25.63 -9.88 -12.78
N LEU A 426 -25.90 -10.25 -11.53
CA LEU A 426 -27.01 -9.69 -10.77
C LEU A 426 -26.82 -8.18 -10.53
N GLU A 427 -25.62 -7.73 -10.18
CA GLU A 427 -25.26 -6.32 -10.04
C GLU A 427 -25.52 -5.55 -11.34
N VAL A 428 -25.06 -6.08 -12.48
CA VAL A 428 -25.24 -5.47 -13.80
C VAL A 428 -26.71 -5.41 -14.23
N LEU A 429 -27.51 -6.43 -13.92
CA LEU A 429 -28.94 -6.44 -14.26
C LEU A 429 -29.77 -5.51 -13.37
N THR A 430 -29.43 -5.43 -12.09
CA THR A 430 -30.23 -4.72 -11.08
C THR A 430 -29.81 -3.28 -10.88
N GLY A 431 -28.56 -2.93 -11.23
CA GLY A 431 -27.96 -1.64 -10.88
C GLY A 431 -27.76 -1.46 -9.37
N ARG A 432 -27.91 -2.52 -8.57
CA ARG A 432 -27.76 -2.48 -7.11
C ARG A 432 -26.37 -2.91 -6.71
N PHE A 433 -25.76 -2.17 -5.80
CA PHE A 433 -24.43 -2.47 -5.27
C PHE A 433 -24.48 -3.69 -4.33
N PRO A 434 -23.65 -4.74 -4.53
CA PRO A 434 -23.62 -5.89 -3.63
C PRO A 434 -22.99 -5.55 -2.27
N GLU A 435 -23.80 -5.39 -1.22
CA GLU A 435 -23.33 -4.95 0.11
C GLU A 435 -22.33 -5.91 0.75
N ASN A 436 -22.41 -7.20 0.44
CA ASN A 436 -21.47 -8.22 0.90
C ASN A 436 -20.02 -7.96 0.43
N TYR A 437 -19.81 -7.07 -0.56
CA TYR A 437 -18.46 -6.61 -0.89
C TYR A 437 -17.81 -5.80 0.24
N LEU A 438 -18.58 -5.20 1.14
CA LEU A 438 -18.10 -4.32 2.22
C LEU A 438 -17.89 -5.07 3.56
N THR A 439 -18.59 -6.18 3.77
CA THR A 439 -18.55 -6.92 5.03
C THR A 439 -17.43 -7.97 5.06
N GLN A 440 -17.01 -8.35 6.27
CA GLN A 440 -16.11 -9.49 6.49
C GLN A 440 -16.96 -10.76 6.59
N GLY A 441 -17.08 -11.48 5.48
CA GLY A 441 -17.82 -12.74 5.38
C GLY A 441 -19.16 -12.61 4.66
N TYR A 442 -19.80 -13.76 4.42
CA TYR A 442 -21.12 -13.84 3.78
C TYR A 442 -22.24 -13.61 4.81
N ASP A 443 -23.09 -12.62 4.56
CA ASP A 443 -24.36 -12.42 5.26
C ASP A 443 -25.51 -12.60 4.26
N SER A 444 -26.36 -13.61 4.47
CA SER A 444 -27.49 -13.90 3.59
C SER A 444 -28.54 -12.79 3.62
N ASN A 445 -28.65 -12.02 4.71
CA ASN A 445 -29.65 -10.95 4.84
C ASN A 445 -29.27 -9.70 4.06
N MET A 446 -27.97 -9.49 3.84
CA MET A 446 -27.41 -8.38 3.06
C MET A 446 -27.03 -8.80 1.64
N SER A 447 -27.33 -10.03 1.25
CA SER A 447 -26.95 -10.58 -0.04
C SER A 447 -27.91 -10.15 -1.15
N LEU A 448 -27.36 -9.48 -2.17
CA LEU A 448 -28.08 -9.19 -3.41
C LEU A 448 -28.71 -10.45 -4.01
N VAL A 449 -28.03 -11.61 -3.89
CA VAL A 449 -28.53 -12.91 -4.38
C VAL A 449 -29.83 -13.29 -3.69
N THR A 450 -29.90 -13.17 -2.35
CA THR A 450 -31.10 -13.48 -1.57
C THR A 450 -32.26 -12.58 -1.98
N TRP A 451 -32.01 -11.26 -2.08
CA TRP A 451 -33.03 -10.32 -2.50
C TRP A 451 -33.58 -10.63 -3.90
N VAL A 452 -32.73 -10.93 -4.88
CA VAL A 452 -33.18 -11.32 -6.23
C VAL A 452 -34.00 -12.61 -6.18
N ASN A 453 -33.55 -13.62 -5.45
CA ASN A 453 -34.27 -14.89 -5.29
C ASN A 453 -35.67 -14.68 -4.71
N ASP A 454 -35.82 -13.81 -3.71
CA ASP A 454 -37.11 -13.52 -3.10
C ASP A 454 -38.04 -12.78 -4.07
N MET A 455 -37.53 -11.78 -4.80
CA MET A 455 -38.30 -11.09 -5.85
C MET A 455 -38.81 -12.04 -6.94
N VAL A 456 -37.98 -13.02 -7.30
CA VAL A 456 -38.31 -14.05 -8.27
C VAL A 456 -39.39 -15.01 -7.74
N LYS A 457 -39.26 -15.48 -6.48
CA LYS A 457 -40.28 -16.31 -5.82
C LYS A 457 -41.62 -15.59 -5.69
N GLU A 458 -41.59 -14.28 -5.47
CA GLU A 458 -42.78 -13.42 -5.43
C GLU A 458 -43.40 -13.12 -6.82
N LYS A 459 -42.87 -13.72 -7.90
CA LYS A 459 -43.29 -13.47 -9.29
C LYS A 459 -43.14 -12.00 -9.74
N LYS A 460 -42.22 -11.26 -9.10
CA LYS A 460 -41.87 -9.86 -9.41
C LYS A 460 -40.59 -9.74 -10.22
N THR A 461 -40.28 -10.74 -11.05
CA THR A 461 -39.03 -10.82 -11.84
C THR A 461 -38.78 -9.57 -12.70
N GLY A 462 -39.85 -8.92 -13.20
CA GLY A 462 -39.72 -7.68 -13.97
C GLY A 462 -39.20 -6.47 -13.18
N ASP A 463 -39.43 -6.44 -11.86
CA ASP A 463 -39.06 -5.33 -10.97
C ASP A 463 -37.60 -5.41 -10.50
N VAL A 464 -36.92 -6.53 -10.79
CA VAL A 464 -35.51 -6.76 -10.46
C VAL A 464 -34.60 -5.87 -11.30
N PHE A 465 -34.98 -5.56 -12.54
CA PHE A 465 -34.11 -4.88 -13.50
C PHE A 465 -33.96 -3.39 -13.22
N ASP A 466 -32.74 -2.88 -13.35
CA ASP A 466 -32.34 -1.48 -13.17
C ASP A 466 -33.27 -0.52 -13.93
N LYS A 467 -34.01 0.33 -13.22
CA LYS A 467 -35.00 1.24 -13.83
C LYS A 467 -34.37 2.27 -14.77
N GLU A 468 -33.09 2.58 -14.59
CA GLU A 468 -32.36 3.59 -15.37
C GLU A 468 -31.70 3.02 -16.63
N MET A 469 -31.66 1.68 -16.76
CA MET A 469 -31.05 1.01 -17.92
C MET A 469 -31.85 1.30 -19.20
N LYS A 470 -31.16 1.89 -20.17
CA LYS A 470 -31.67 2.24 -21.51
C LYS A 470 -31.65 1.04 -22.46
N GLY A 471 -32.33 1.13 -23.60
CA GLY A 471 -32.25 0.11 -24.66
C GLY A 471 -32.96 -1.22 -24.37
N LYS A 472 -33.89 -1.27 -23.40
CA LYS A 472 -34.59 -2.52 -23.01
C LYS A 472 -35.69 -3.00 -23.96
N LYS A 473 -36.06 -2.20 -24.98
CA LYS A 473 -37.18 -2.54 -25.86
C LYS A 473 -36.89 -3.87 -26.55
N ASN A 474 -37.83 -4.81 -26.46
CA ASN A 474 -37.74 -6.18 -27.03
C ASN A 474 -36.65 -7.10 -26.45
N CYS A 475 -35.91 -6.69 -25.41
CA CYS A 475 -34.82 -7.49 -24.82
C CYS A 475 -35.21 -8.17 -23.50
N LYS A 476 -36.46 -8.03 -23.04
CA LYS A 476 -36.91 -8.55 -21.73
C LYS A 476 -36.68 -10.06 -21.55
N ALA A 477 -36.90 -10.85 -22.61
CA ALA A 477 -36.67 -12.30 -22.56
C ALA A 477 -35.18 -12.62 -22.36
N GLU A 478 -34.29 -11.95 -23.10
CA GLU A 478 -32.84 -12.11 -22.96
C GLU A 478 -32.34 -11.65 -21.58
N MET A 479 -32.90 -10.56 -21.04
CA MET A 479 -32.63 -10.11 -19.67
C MET A 479 -33.04 -11.15 -18.62
N ILE A 480 -34.19 -11.80 -18.80
CA ILE A 480 -34.66 -12.88 -17.91
C ILE A 480 -33.76 -14.11 -18.05
N ASN A 481 -33.33 -14.47 -19.26
CA ASN A 481 -32.40 -15.58 -19.47
C ASN A 481 -31.05 -15.30 -18.80
N LEU A 482 -30.53 -14.07 -18.93
CA LEU A 482 -29.30 -13.68 -18.24
C LEU A 482 -29.47 -13.72 -16.71
N LEU A 483 -30.63 -13.30 -16.20
CA LEU A 483 -30.96 -13.40 -14.78
C LEU A 483 -30.94 -14.85 -14.29
N LYS A 484 -31.52 -15.78 -15.06
CA LYS A 484 -31.50 -17.21 -14.77
C LYS A 484 -30.08 -17.76 -14.73
N ILE A 485 -29.22 -17.36 -15.66
CA ILE A 485 -27.79 -17.72 -15.66
C ILE A 485 -27.11 -17.20 -14.39
N GLY A 486 -27.30 -15.91 -14.06
CA GLY A 486 -26.74 -15.31 -12.85
C GLY A 486 -27.14 -16.02 -11.57
N LEU A 487 -28.41 -16.42 -11.45
CA LEU A 487 -28.91 -17.21 -10.31
C LEU A 487 -28.30 -18.62 -10.26
N ARG A 488 -28.16 -19.32 -11.40
CA ARG A 488 -27.51 -20.64 -11.45
C ARG A 488 -26.00 -20.58 -11.15
N CYS A 489 -25.34 -19.46 -11.45
CA CYS A 489 -23.97 -19.20 -11.00
C CYS A 489 -23.89 -18.95 -9.47
N CYS A 490 -24.97 -18.46 -8.88
CA CYS A 490 -25.12 -18.17 -7.45
C CYS A 490 -25.86 -19.29 -6.68
N GLU A 491 -25.75 -20.55 -7.10
CA GLU A 491 -26.20 -21.69 -6.30
C GLU A 491 -25.31 -21.83 -5.05
N GLU A 492 -25.92 -21.94 -3.86
CA GLU A 492 -25.19 -22.08 -2.60
C GLU A 492 -24.44 -23.41 -2.50
N GLU A 493 -25.02 -24.48 -3.05
CA GLU A 493 -24.39 -25.79 -3.14
C GLU A 493 -23.40 -25.82 -4.32
N GLU A 494 -22.10 -25.96 -4.02
CA GLU A 494 -21.03 -25.96 -5.03
C GLU A 494 -21.25 -26.98 -6.16
N GLU A 495 -21.79 -28.16 -5.84
CA GLU A 495 -22.04 -29.24 -6.81
C GLU A 495 -23.15 -28.90 -7.81
N ARG A 496 -24.14 -28.08 -7.39
CA ARG A 496 -25.24 -27.63 -8.28
C ARG A 496 -24.85 -26.42 -9.10
N ARG A 497 -23.81 -25.69 -8.68
CA ARG A 497 -23.33 -24.50 -9.37
C ARG A 497 -22.75 -24.87 -10.73
N MET A 498 -23.08 -24.06 -11.73
CA MET A 498 -22.63 -24.28 -13.12
C MET A 498 -21.10 -24.31 -13.26
N ASP A 499 -20.62 -24.99 -14.30
CA ASP A 499 -19.22 -24.91 -14.72
C ASP A 499 -18.99 -23.71 -15.65
N MET A 500 -17.82 -23.08 -15.56
CA MET A 500 -17.55 -21.85 -16.31
C MET A 500 -17.70 -22.02 -17.84
N ARG A 501 -17.36 -23.20 -18.38
CA ARG A 501 -17.57 -23.51 -19.81
C ARG A 501 -19.04 -23.47 -20.20
N GLU A 502 -19.91 -24.06 -19.37
CA GLU A 502 -21.38 -24.05 -19.55
C GLU A 502 -21.93 -22.61 -19.44
N VAL A 503 -21.37 -21.80 -18.52
CA VAL A 503 -21.71 -20.38 -18.37
C VAL A 503 -21.40 -19.61 -19.65
N VAL A 504 -20.19 -19.75 -20.20
CA VAL A 504 -19.78 -19.07 -21.44
C VAL A 504 -20.71 -19.45 -22.59
N GLU A 505 -20.99 -20.74 -22.76
CA GLU A 505 -21.88 -21.23 -23.82
C GLU A 505 -23.27 -20.58 -23.72
N MET A 506 -23.88 -20.56 -22.54
CA MET A 506 -25.20 -19.96 -22.35
C MET A 506 -25.21 -18.43 -22.54
N VAL A 507 -24.20 -17.73 -22.02
CA VAL A 507 -24.12 -16.26 -22.13
C VAL A 507 -23.90 -15.84 -23.59
N GLU A 508 -23.12 -16.60 -24.36
CA GLU A 508 -22.88 -16.32 -25.79
C GLU A 508 -24.13 -16.54 -26.66
N MET A 509 -25.04 -17.44 -26.26
CA MET A 509 -26.30 -17.67 -26.97
C MET A 509 -27.29 -16.51 -26.86
N LEU A 510 -27.10 -15.59 -25.90
CA LEU A 510 -27.99 -14.45 -25.70
C LEU A 510 -27.84 -13.40 -26.80
N ARG A 511 -28.97 -12.88 -27.29
CA ARG A 511 -29.01 -11.88 -28.35
C ARG A 511 -28.96 -10.46 -27.78
N GLU A 512 -28.25 -9.57 -28.46
CA GLU A 512 -28.11 -8.15 -28.08
C GLU A 512 -29.37 -7.32 -28.40
N GLY A 513 -30.33 -7.89 -29.15
CA GLY A 513 -31.53 -7.21 -29.62
C GLY A 513 -31.35 -6.66 -31.03
N GLU A 514 -32.45 -6.44 -31.76
CA GLU A 514 -32.40 -5.82 -33.10
C GLU A 514 -32.12 -4.32 -32.94
N SER A 515 -30.99 -3.84 -33.47
CA SER A 515 -30.76 -2.41 -33.65
C SER A 515 -31.74 -1.88 -34.69
N GLU A 516 -32.37 -0.71 -34.44
CA GLU A 516 -33.30 -0.06 -35.38
C GLU A 516 -32.65 0.31 -36.73
N ASP A 517 -31.35 0.01 -36.93
CA ASP A 517 -30.55 0.38 -38.10
C ASP A 517 -30.39 -0.73 -39.16
N ASP A 518 -30.88 -1.96 -38.95
CA ASP A 518 -30.74 -3.03 -39.96
C ASP A 518 -32.06 -3.39 -40.63
N PHE A 519 -32.66 -2.40 -41.31
CA PHE A 519 -33.72 -2.66 -42.28
C PHE A 519 -33.11 -3.03 -43.62
N GLY A 520 -32.74 -4.30 -43.79
CA GLY A 520 -32.55 -4.88 -45.13
C GLY A 520 -31.54 -6.00 -45.25
N SER A 521 -31.95 -7.23 -44.92
CA SER A 521 -31.91 -8.34 -45.88
C SER A 521 -32.49 -9.59 -45.23
N MET A 522 -33.70 -9.92 -45.64
CA MET A 522 -34.34 -11.21 -45.42
C MET A 522 -33.54 -12.27 -46.19
N ASP A 523 -32.95 -13.25 -45.50
CA ASP A 523 -32.70 -14.53 -46.16
C ASP A 523 -32.80 -15.73 -45.22
N HIS A 524 -33.55 -16.72 -45.70
CA HIS A 524 -33.89 -17.97 -45.04
C HIS A 524 -32.67 -18.90 -44.95
N ARG A 525 -32.23 -19.27 -43.74
CA ARG A 525 -31.72 -20.63 -43.48
C ARG A 525 -32.18 -21.14 -42.12
N GLY A 526 -33.14 -22.06 -42.19
CA GLY A 526 -33.58 -22.85 -41.05
C GLY A 526 -32.62 -23.99 -40.70
N THR A 527 -33.03 -24.67 -39.62
CA THR A 527 -32.67 -26.03 -39.21
C THR A 527 -31.22 -26.26 -38.81
N HIS A 528 -30.88 -25.94 -37.55
CA HIS A 528 -29.96 -26.76 -36.73
C HIS A 528 -30.03 -26.51 -35.20
N ASN A 529 -30.81 -25.53 -34.69
CA ASN A 529 -30.81 -25.17 -33.26
C ASN A 529 -31.72 -26.01 -32.34
N ASN A 530 -32.30 -27.12 -32.81
CA ASN A 530 -33.37 -27.82 -32.09
C ASN A 530 -32.90 -28.87 -31.06
N VAL A 531 -31.60 -28.95 -30.76
CA VAL A 531 -31.06 -29.95 -29.81
C VAL A 531 -30.73 -29.34 -28.43
N TYR A 532 -30.60 -28.01 -28.32
CA TYR A 532 -30.33 -27.33 -27.04
C TYR A 532 -31.46 -26.40 -26.58
N SER A 533 -32.40 -26.06 -27.47
CA SER A 533 -33.61 -25.29 -27.11
C SER A 533 -34.59 -26.06 -26.20
N SER A 534 -34.39 -27.37 -25.97
CA SER A 534 -35.18 -28.13 -24.99
C SER A 534 -34.61 -28.07 -23.57
N MET A 535 -33.45 -27.43 -23.36
CA MET A 535 -32.85 -27.24 -22.04
C MET A 535 -33.21 -25.89 -21.41
N LEU A 536 -33.86 -25.02 -22.19
CA LEU A 536 -34.34 -23.71 -21.78
C LEU A 536 -35.82 -23.60 -22.18
N LEU A 537 -36.69 -23.64 -21.16
CA LEU A 537 -38.15 -23.41 -21.06
C LEU A 537 -38.75 -24.61 -20.29
N ASP A 538 -39.27 -24.41 -19.07
CA ASP A 538 -40.57 -23.78 -18.85
C ASP A 538 -40.56 -22.51 -17.98
N ASP A 539 -41.55 -21.64 -18.21
CA ASP A 539 -41.87 -20.45 -17.40
C ASP A 539 -42.46 -20.79 -16.01
N ASP A 540 -42.65 -22.08 -15.72
CA ASP A 540 -43.28 -22.57 -14.49
C ASP A 540 -42.28 -23.13 -13.45
N ASP A 541 -40.98 -23.22 -13.75
CA ASP A 541 -40.01 -23.90 -12.86
C ASP A 541 -39.19 -22.93 -11.98
N PHE A 542 -39.89 -22.08 -11.22
CA PHE A 542 -39.31 -21.43 -10.02
C PHE A 542 -39.50 -22.26 -8.75
N GLY A 543 -39.84 -23.55 -8.90
CA GLY A 543 -40.09 -24.49 -7.82
C GLY A 543 -38.80 -25.04 -7.18
N PHE A 544 -38.13 -24.24 -6.34
CA PHE A 544 -37.11 -24.79 -5.45
C PHE A 544 -37.77 -25.70 -4.40
N SER A 545 -37.64 -27.01 -4.57
CA SER A 545 -37.91 -28.04 -3.57
C SER A 545 -36.88 -27.95 -2.43
N MET A 546 -37.20 -27.20 -1.36
CA MET A 546 -36.55 -27.36 -0.06
C MET A 546 -37.33 -28.39 0.75
N ASN A 547 -36.81 -29.63 0.85
CA ASN A 547 -37.19 -30.53 1.92
C ASN A 547 -36.45 -30.13 3.20
N ARG A 548 -37.20 -30.20 4.31
CA ARG A 548 -36.90 -29.85 5.71
C ARG A 548 -35.48 -30.13 6.21
#